data_AF-A0A2R4ZTQ0-F1
#
_entry.id   AF-A0A2R4ZTQ0-F1
#
_cell.length_a   1.000
_cell.length_b   1.000
_cell.length_c   1.000
_cell.angle_alpha   90.00
_cell.angle_beta   90.00
_cell.angle_gamma   90.00
#
_symmetry.space_group_name_H-M   'P 1'
#
loop_
_entity.id
_entity.type
_entity.pdbx_description
1 polymer ?
#
loop_
_entity_poly.entity_id
_entity_poly.type
_entity_poly.pdbx_seq_one_letter_code
_entity_poly.pdbx_strand_id
1 'polypeptide(L)' 'MPTNMMSQVAVKLSDIDRDIVELTLAALAIHEYQYNGPDREGVISRFYDDETAERAIKVFIERVRDKISKRNRSIV' A
#
# COMPACT_ATOMS: atom_id res chain seq x y z
N MET A 1 10.81 10.47 -3.82
CA MET A 1 10.43 10.20 -5.22
C MET A 1 9.00 10.65 -5.43
N PRO A 2 8.63 11.13 -6.62
CA PRO A 2 7.23 11.31 -6.99
C PRO A 2 6.43 10.02 -6.80
N THR A 3 5.24 10.10 -6.21
CA THR A 3 4.37 8.95 -5.89
C THR A 3 4.00 8.14 -7.14
N ASN A 4 3.85 8.81 -8.29
CA ASN A 4 3.61 8.17 -9.59
C ASN A 4 4.81 7.35 -10.12
N MET A 5 6.03 7.59 -9.64
CA MET A 5 7.20 6.77 -9.98
C MET A 5 7.26 5.49 -9.13
N MET A 6 6.65 5.47 -7.95
CA MET A 6 6.63 4.29 -7.08
C MET A 6 5.94 3.10 -7.75
N SER A 7 4.84 3.33 -8.48
CA SER A 7 4.17 2.27 -9.25
C SER A 7 5.09 1.68 -10.33
N GLN A 8 5.90 2.50 -11.00
CA GLN A 8 6.84 2.01 -12.01
C GLN A 8 7.94 1.16 -11.39
N VAL A 9 8.47 1.58 -10.23
CA VAL A 9 9.46 0.80 -9.48
C VAL A 9 8.86 -0.53 -9.03
N ALA A 10 7.63 -0.52 -8.50
CA ALA A 10 6.95 -1.72 -8.05
C ALA A 10 6.73 -2.74 -9.18
N VAL A 11 6.33 -2.27 -10.37
CA VAL A 11 6.21 -3.14 -11.55
C VAL A 11 7.55 -3.78 -11.92
N LYS A 12 8.65 -3.01 -11.90
CA LYS A 12 9.99 -3.57 -12.16
C LYS A 12 10.43 -4.58 -11.12
N LEU A 13 10.07 -4.37 -9.84
CA LEU A 13 10.39 -5.31 -8.75
C LEU A 13 9.48 -6.54 -8.73
N SER A 14 8.38 -6.53 -9.49
CA SER A 14 7.41 -7.63 -9.52
C SER A 14 7.96 -8.94 -10.10
N ASP A 15 9.03 -8.85 -10.89
CA ASP A 15 9.77 -10.01 -11.41
C ASP A 15 10.45 -10.81 -10.28
N ILE A 16 10.82 -10.12 -9.20
CA ILE A 16 11.41 -10.73 -7.98
C ILE A 16 10.31 -11.16 -7.03
N ASP A 17 9.28 -10.30 -6.88
CA ASP A 17 8.22 -10.52 -5.91
C ASP A 17 6.93 -9.80 -6.33
N ARG A 18 5.96 -10.60 -6.79
CA ARG A 18 4.69 -10.09 -7.33
C ARG A 18 3.86 -9.30 -6.32
N ASP A 19 3.99 -9.61 -5.02
CA ASP A 19 3.20 -8.94 -3.98
C ASP A 19 3.60 -7.46 -3.80
N ILE A 20 4.80 -7.07 -4.27
CA ILE A 20 5.29 -5.69 -4.17
C ILE A 20 4.38 -4.71 -4.89
N VAL A 21 3.75 -5.12 -6.01
CA VAL A 21 2.83 -4.26 -6.76
C VAL A 21 1.61 -3.93 -5.91
N GLU A 22 0.94 -4.95 -5.36
CA GLU A 22 -0.24 -4.77 -4.54
C GLU A 22 0.05 -3.93 -3.29
N LEU A 23 1.15 -4.24 -2.59
CA LEU A 23 1.55 -3.50 -1.40
C LEU A 23 1.86 -2.03 -1.73
N THR A 24 2.52 -1.78 -2.87
CA THR A 24 2.81 -0.40 -3.28
C THR A 24 1.52 0.35 -3.60
N LEU A 25 0.60 -0.23 -4.38
CA LEU A 25 -0.67 0.42 -4.72
C LEU A 25 -1.52 0.71 -3.47
N ALA A 26 -1.53 -0.21 -2.50
CA ALA A 26 -2.20 0.02 -1.22
C ALA A 26 -1.56 1.17 -0.43
N ALA A 27 -0.22 1.22 -0.40
CA ALA A 27 0.50 2.31 0.26
C ALA A 27 0.21 3.68 -0.40
N LEU A 28 0.10 3.73 -1.73
CA LEU A 28 -0.24 4.97 -2.43
C LEU A 28 -1.67 5.42 -2.12
N ALA A 29 -2.64 4.50 -2.07
CA ALA A 29 -3.99 4.84 -1.67
C ALA A 29 -4.06 5.40 -0.23
N ILE A 30 -3.32 4.77 0.70
CA ILE A 30 -3.22 5.26 2.09
C ILE A 30 -2.55 6.65 2.13
N HIS A 31 -1.53 6.88 1.30
CA HIS A 31 -0.88 8.17 1.19
C HIS A 31 -1.83 9.26 0.66
N GLU A 32 -2.65 8.96 -0.35
CA GLU A 32 -3.70 9.88 -0.83
C GLU A 32 -4.67 10.26 0.30
N TYR A 33 -5.12 9.27 1.08
CA TYR A 33 -5.98 9.50 2.24
C TYR A 33 -5.35 10.39 3.32
N GLN A 34 -4.05 10.24 3.58
CA GLN A 34 -3.36 11.06 4.59
C GLN A 34 -3.45 12.57 4.31
N TYR A 35 -3.50 12.97 3.03
CA TYR A 35 -3.62 14.38 2.65
C TYR A 35 -5.07 14.82 2.47
N ASN A 36 -5.91 13.94 1.94
CA ASN A 36 -7.24 14.31 1.46
C ASN A 36 -8.38 13.93 2.42
N GLY A 37 -8.12 13.04 3.40
CA GLY A 37 -9.14 12.50 4.28
C GLY A 37 -10.12 11.55 3.57
N PRO A 38 -11.29 11.29 4.19
CA PRO A 38 -12.34 10.49 3.58
C PRO A 38 -13.01 11.26 2.43
N ASP A 39 -13.33 10.54 1.36
CA ASP A 39 -13.94 11.08 0.14
C ASP A 39 -15.06 10.16 -0.34
N ARG A 40 -16.29 10.67 -0.22
CA ARG A 40 -17.51 9.94 -0.61
C ARG A 40 -17.69 9.85 -2.12
N GLU A 41 -17.10 10.80 -2.86
CA GLU A 41 -17.18 10.88 -4.32
C GLU A 41 -16.02 10.10 -4.98
N GLY A 42 -14.94 9.86 -4.23
CA GLY A 42 -13.80 9.04 -4.67
C GLY A 42 -12.87 9.73 -5.68
N VAL A 43 -12.85 11.06 -5.70
CA VAL A 43 -12.10 11.89 -6.65
C VAL A 43 -10.66 12.09 -6.21
N ILE A 44 -10.43 12.34 -4.92
CA ILE A 44 -9.12 12.69 -4.34
C ILE A 44 -8.62 11.64 -3.35
N SER A 45 -9.49 10.76 -2.85
CA SER A 45 -9.14 9.66 -1.95
C SER A 45 -9.99 8.44 -2.26
N ARG A 46 -9.44 7.24 -2.03
CA ARG A 46 -10.15 5.98 -2.28
C ARG A 46 -11.01 5.51 -1.10
N PHE A 47 -10.94 6.20 0.04
CA PHE A 47 -11.63 5.78 1.24
C PHE A 47 -12.86 6.64 1.47
N TYR A 48 -14.02 6.00 1.51
CA TYR A 48 -15.31 6.66 1.72
C TYR A 48 -15.42 7.28 3.12
N ASP A 49 -14.91 6.59 4.13
CA ASP A 49 -14.95 6.99 5.54
C ASP A 49 -13.69 6.53 6.29
N ASP A 50 -13.48 7.12 7.47
CA ASP A 50 -12.33 6.86 8.34
C ASP A 50 -12.31 5.40 8.83
N GLU A 51 -13.47 4.78 9.05
CA GLU A 51 -13.60 3.40 9.53
C GLU A 51 -13.04 2.40 8.50
N THR A 52 -13.32 2.65 7.23
CA THR A 52 -12.82 1.87 6.10
C THR A 52 -11.31 2.09 5.93
N ALA A 53 -10.84 3.34 6.04
CA ALA A 53 -9.42 3.66 6.02
C ALA A 53 -8.64 2.98 7.15
N GLU A 54 -9.17 3.01 8.38
CA GLU A 54 -8.57 2.37 9.54
C GLU A 54 -8.40 0.87 9.32
N ARG A 55 -9.45 0.17 8.86
CA ARG A 55 -9.38 -1.26 8.56
C ARG A 55 -8.34 -1.57 7.49
N ALA A 56 -8.31 -0.80 6.41
CA ALA A 56 -7.35 -1.00 5.34
C ALA A 56 -5.90 -0.77 5.79
N ILE A 57 -5.65 0.25 6.62
CA ILE A 57 -4.34 0.54 7.20
C ILE A 57 -3.88 -0.62 8.09
N LYS A 58 -4.75 -1.16 8.94
CA LYS A 58 -4.43 -2.33 9.79
C LYS A 58 -4.02 -3.54 8.94
N VAL A 59 -4.84 -3.89 7.95
CA VAL A 59 -4.54 -4.99 7.01
C VAL A 59 -3.23 -4.76 6.26
N PHE A 60 -2.98 -3.53 5.81
CA PHE A 60 -1.73 -3.17 5.14
C PHE A 60 -0.52 -3.39 6.04
N ILE A 61 -0.58 -2.91 7.28
CA ILE A 61 0.50 -3.09 8.26
C ILE A 61 0.77 -4.58 8.53
N GLU A 62 -0.28 -5.39 8.69
CA GLU A 62 -0.15 -6.83 8.87
C GLU A 62 0.53 -7.50 7.66
N ARG A 63 0.08 -7.20 6.44
CA ARG A 63 0.69 -7.76 5.22
C ARG A 63 2.15 -7.36 5.07
N VAL A 64 2.50 -6.10 5.37
CA VAL A 64 3.90 -5.64 5.33
C VAL A 64 4.75 -6.35 6.38
N ARG A 65 4.24 -6.51 7.61
CA ARG A 65 4.94 -7.25 8.68
C ARG A 65 5.19 -8.70 8.30
N ASP A 66 4.18 -9.38 7.75
CA ASP A 66 4.31 -10.76 7.28
C ASP A 66 5.36 -10.87 6.19
N LYS A 67 5.39 -9.90 5.25
CA LYS A 67 6.34 -9.87 4.16
C LYS A 67 7.78 -9.72 4.65
N ILE A 68 8.01 -8.78 5.56
CA ILE A 68 9.32 -8.54 6.18
C ILE A 68 9.75 -9.79 6.99
N SER A 69 8.84 -10.38 7.75
CA SER A 69 9.13 -11.55 8.60
C SER A 69 9.45 -12.80 7.78
N LYS A 70 8.73 -13.06 6.68
CA LYS A 70 9.01 -14.17 5.76
C LYS A 70 10.37 -14.02 5.08
N ARG A 71 10.74 -12.79 4.72
CA ARG A 71 12.06 -12.50 4.15
C ARG A 71 13.19 -12.81 5.13
N ASN A 72 13.02 -12.48 6.41
CA ASN A 72 14.01 -12.77 7.46
C ASN A 72 14.21 -14.28 7.71
N ARG A 73 13.19 -15.11 7.43
CA ARG A 73 13.27 -16.57 7.56
C ARG A 73 13.90 -17.28 6.36
N SER A 74 14.05 -16.61 5.22
CA SER A 74 14.70 -17.20 4.02
C SER A 74 16.22 -16.99 3.98
N ILE A 75 16.79 -16.32 4.98
CA ILE A 75 18.23 -16.00 5.07
C ILE A 75 18.92 -16.81 6.20
N VAL A 76 18.19 -17.74 6.84
CA VAL A 76 18.72 -18.67 7.86
C VAL A 76 18.64 -20.09 7.34
#